data_AF-A0A0Q4Y748-F1
#
_entry.id   AF-A0A0Q4Y748-F1
#
_cell.length_a   1.000
_cell.length_b   1.000
_cell.length_c   1.000
_cell.angle_alpha   90.00
_cell.angle_beta   90.00
_cell.angle_gamma   90.00
#
_symmetry.space_group_name_H-M   'P 1'
#
loop_
_entity.id
_entity.type
_entity.pdbx_description
1 polymer ?
#
loop_
_entity_poly.entity_id
_entity_poly.type
_entity_poly.pdbx_seq_one_letter_code
_entity_poly.pdbx_strand_id
1 'polypeptide(L)' 'MSIATGTVVDGKIVVEGLTLPEGTVVTVLAPDDQAPIRLPPNLEQELLAAIDEADAEPGGAGPEFLESLRRYG' A
#
# COMPACT_ATOMS: atom_id res chain seq x y z
N MET A 1 6.93 -17.09 -24.17
CA MET A 1 7.41 -16.15 -23.13
C MET A 1 6.22 -15.80 -22.26
N SER A 2 6.29 -16.06 -20.96
CA SER A 2 5.22 -15.75 -19.99
C SER A 2 5.68 -14.65 -19.05
N ILE A 3 4.80 -13.70 -18.73
CA ILE A 3 5.05 -12.66 -17.73
C ILE A 3 4.26 -13.04 -16.49
N ALA A 4 4.93 -13.07 -15.34
CA ALA A 4 4.32 -13.28 -14.04
C ALA A 4 4.75 -12.17 -13.10
N THR A 5 3.84 -11.74 -12.23
CA THR A 5 4.12 -10.72 -11.22
C THR A 5 4.44 -11.42 -9.90
N GLY A 6 5.49 -10.98 -9.24
CA GLY A 6 5.88 -11.45 -7.92
C GLY A 6 6.13 -10.28 -6.98
N THR A 7 6.16 -10.58 -5.69
CA THR A 7 6.50 -9.61 -4.64
C THR A 7 7.86 -9.97 -4.05
N VAL A 8 8.63 -8.97 -3.65
CA VAL A 8 9.90 -9.20 -2.94
C VAL A 8 9.61 -9.47 -1.46
N VAL A 9 10.00 -10.65 -0.97
CA VAL A 9 9.95 -11.05 0.45
C VAL A 9 11.36 -11.51 0.85
N ASP A 10 11.94 -10.92 1.90
CA ASP A 10 13.31 -11.19 2.36
C ASP A 10 14.38 -11.12 1.26
N GLY A 11 14.24 -10.14 0.35
CA GLY A 11 15.16 -9.95 -0.78
C GLY A 11 15.01 -10.99 -1.90
N LYS A 12 13.98 -11.83 -1.86
CA LYS A 12 13.67 -12.84 -2.89
C LYS A 12 12.35 -12.52 -3.57
N ILE A 13 12.29 -12.73 -4.89
CA ILE A 13 11.04 -12.57 -5.65
C ILE A 13 10.21 -13.84 -5.46
N VAL A 14 9.05 -13.70 -4.83
CA VAL A 14 8.07 -14.77 -4.64
C VAL A 14 6.97 -14.60 -5.68
N VAL A 15 6.78 -15.63 -6.50
CA VAL A 15 5.70 -15.71 -7.51
C VAL A 15 4.80 -16.89 -7.13
N GLU A 16 3.55 -16.60 -6.80
CA GLU A 16 2.60 -17.66 -6.43
C GLU A 16 2.14 -18.46 -7.65
N GLY A 17 2.02 -19.78 -7.49
CA GLY A 17 1.47 -20.66 -8.53
C GLY A 17 2.37 -20.88 -9.75
N LEU A 18 3.60 -20.36 -9.76
CA LEU A 18 4.56 -20.56 -10.83
C LEU A 18 5.65 -21.55 -10.42
N THR A 19 5.83 -22.62 -11.20
CA THR A 19 6.97 -23.54 -11.08
C THR A 19 7.79 -23.46 -12.37
N LEU A 20 9.08 -23.16 -12.24
CA LEU A 20 10.02 -23.11 -13.37
C LEU A 20 10.99 -24.29 -13.27
N PRO A 21 11.30 -24.96 -14.40
CA PRO A 21 12.35 -25.98 -14.43
C PRO A 21 13.70 -25.44 -13.98
N GLU A 22 14.53 -26.31 -13.41
CA GLU A 22 15.91 -25.95 -13.07
C GLU A 22 16.67 -25.49 -14.32
N GLY A 23 17.51 -24.45 -14.15
CA GLY A 23 18.27 -23.85 -15.25
C GLY A 23 17.48 -22.87 -16.13
N THR A 24 16.22 -22.58 -15.81
CA THR A 24 15.44 -21.57 -16.54
C THR A 24 16.05 -20.18 -16.38
N VAL A 25 16.41 -19.56 -17.50
CA VAL A 25 16.85 -18.15 -17.54
C VAL A 25 15.64 -17.24 -17.37
N VAL A 26 15.68 -16.36 -16.38
CA VAL A 26 14.61 -15.39 -16.09
C VAL A 26 15.08 -13.96 -16.30
N THR A 27 14.14 -13.07 -16.61
CA THR A 27 14.36 -11.63 -16.67
C THR A 27 13.48 -10.96 -15.63
N VAL A 28 14.08 -10.12 -14.78
CA VAL A 28 13.35 -9.35 -13.76
C VAL A 28 13.13 -7.94 -14.30
N LEU A 29 11.87 -7.51 -14.28
CA LEU A 29 11.49 -6.13 -14.58
C LEU A 29 11.06 -5.49 -13.26
N ALA A 30 11.90 -4.60 -12.72
CA ALA A 30 11.60 -3.79 -11.55
C ALA A 30 11.40 -2.34 -12.01
N PRO A 31 10.18 -1.80 -12.01
CA PRO A 31 9.96 -0.39 -12.32
C PRO A 31 10.68 0.48 -11.28
N ASP A 32 11.56 1.38 -11.72
CA ASP A 32 12.39 2.22 -10.84
C ASP A 32 11.61 3.26 -10.02
N ASP A 33 10.34 3.48 -10.34
CA ASP A 33 9.42 4.26 -9.51
C ASP A 33 8.00 3.96 -9.97
N GLN A 34 7.07 3.78 -9.04
CA GLN A 34 5.67 3.97 -9.40
C GLN A 34 5.53 5.43 -9.81
N ALA A 35 5.10 5.68 -11.05
CA ALA A 35 4.81 7.03 -11.50
C ALA A 35 3.95 7.69 -10.43
N PRO A 36 4.35 8.86 -9.92
CA PRO A 36 3.67 9.45 -8.79
C PRO A 36 2.20 9.68 -9.18
N ILE A 37 1.27 9.21 -8.33
CA ILE A 37 -0.15 9.34 -8.58
C ILE A 37 -0.46 10.84 -8.71
N ARG A 38 -1.04 11.22 -9.85
CA ARG A 38 -1.46 12.59 -10.13
C ARG A 38 -2.97 12.66 -10.00
N LEU A 39 -3.45 13.51 -9.11
CA LEU A 39 -4.86 13.84 -9.03
C LEU A 39 -5.15 15.06 -9.90
N PRO A 40 -6.32 15.12 -10.57
CA PRO A 40 -6.80 16.37 -11.12
C PRO A 40 -7.06 17.37 -9.96
N PRO A 41 -6.95 18.70 -10.21
CA PRO A 41 -6.97 19.70 -9.14
C PRO A 41 -8.19 19.60 -8.22
N ASN A 42 -9.37 19.26 -8.76
CA ASN A 42 -10.60 19.12 -7.97
C ASN A 42 -10.52 17.96 -6.96
N LEU A 43 -9.94 16.83 -7.35
CA LEU A 43 -9.79 15.66 -6.46
C LEU A 43 -8.68 15.88 -5.43
N GLU A 44 -7.63 16.62 -5.78
CA GLU A 44 -6.60 17.01 -4.81
C GLU A 44 -7.19 17.91 -3.71
N GLN A 45 -8.02 18.88 -4.09
CA GLN A 45 -8.70 19.74 -3.10
C GLN A 45 -9.68 18.95 -2.22
N GLU A 46 -10.42 18.01 -2.80
CA GLU A 46 -11.33 17.12 -2.04
C GLU A 46 -10.55 16.25 -1.06
N LEU A 47 -9.41 15.68 -1.47
CA LEU A 47 -8.56 14.88 -0.61
C LEU A 47 -7.98 15.70 0.55
N LEU A 48 -7.49 16.91 0.28
CA LEU A 48 -6.95 17.78 1.32
C LEU A 48 -8.03 18.17 2.35
N ALA A 49 -9.25 18.47 1.90
CA ALA A 49 -10.37 18.76 2.79
C ALA A 49 -10.73 17.56 3.68
N ALA A 50 -10.72 16.34 3.14
CA ALA A 50 -10.98 15.14 3.92
C ALA A 50 -9.89 14.84 4.97
N ILE A 51 -8.62 15.15 4.65
CA ILE A 51 -7.52 15.05 5.62
C ILE A 51 -7.70 16.07 6.75
N ASP A 52 -7.99 17.32 6.41
CA ASP A 52 -8.21 18.38 7.40
C ASP A 52 -9.42 18.05 8.31
N GLU A 53 -10.49 17.46 7.76
CA GLU A 53 -11.65 16.99 8.52
C GLU A 53 -11.26 15.86 9.50
N ALA A 54 -10.49 14.88 9.04
CA ALA A 54 -10.03 13.76 9.87
C ALA A 54 -9.09 14.22 11.00
N ASP A 55 -8.20 15.18 10.71
CA ASP A 55 -7.28 15.75 11.71
C ASP A 55 -8.01 16.62 12.74
N ALA A 56 -9.12 17.25 12.35
CA ALA A 56 -9.95 18.06 13.23
C ALA A 56 -10.90 17.23 14.11
N GLU A 57 -11.18 15.97 13.76
CA GLU A 57 -12.09 15.12 14.51
C GLU A 57 -11.53 14.80 15.91
N PRO A 58 -12.20 15.20 17.00
CA PRO A 58 -11.77 14.90 18.35
C PRO A 58 -12.03 13.43 18.67
N GLY A 59 -11.06 12.59 18.34
CA GLY A 59 -11.11 11.16 18.59
C GLY A 59 -10.34 10.40 17.53
N GLY A 60 -9.01 10.40 17.63
CA GLY A 60 -8.21 9.54 16.76
C GLY A 60 -8.67 8.09 16.92
N ALA A 61 -8.97 7.42 15.81
CA ALA A 61 -9.30 5.99 15.75
C ALA A 61 -8.09 5.08 16.10
N GLY A 62 -7.25 5.54 17.03
CA GLY A 62 -6.05 4.90 17.52
C GLY A 62 -6.22 4.35 18.95
N PRO A 63 -5.10 3.92 19.57
CA PRO A 63 -5.11 3.29 20.89
C PRO A 63 -5.77 4.14 21.99
N GLU A 64 -5.69 5.46 21.88
CA GLU A 64 -6.26 6.42 22.84
C GLU A 64 -7.80 6.38 22.88
N PHE A 65 -8.46 6.17 21.73
CA PHE A 65 -9.91 5.95 21.68
C PHE A 65 -10.28 4.64 22.39
N LEU A 66 -9.52 3.56 22.17
CA LEU A 66 -9.74 2.28 22.87
C LEU A 66 -9.53 2.40 24.39
N GLU A 67 -8.56 3.19 24.83
CA GLU A 67 -8.35 3.50 26.25
C GLU A 67 -9.51 4.32 26.83
N SER A 68 -10.06 5.28 26.07
CA SER A 68 -11.20 6.08 26.50
C SER A 68 -12.45 5.25 26.75
N LEU A 69 -12.69 4.20 25.92
CA LEU A 69 -13.82 3.28 26.10
C LEU A 69 -13.71 2.48 27.39
N ARG A 70 -12.50 2.16 27.86
CA ARG A 70 -12.29 1.46 29.15
C ARG A 70 -12.66 2.30 30.36
N ARG A 71 -12.77 3.64 30.22
CA ARG A 71 -13.16 4.53 31.32
C ARG A 71 -14.67 4.51 31.61
N TYR A 72 -15.48 4.07 30.64
CA TYR A 72 -16.94 4.04 30.73
C TYR A 72 -17.53 2.62 30.79
N GLY A 73 -16.69 1.59 30.85
CA GLY A 73 -17.05 0.20 31.15
C GLY A 73 -16.62 -0.21 32.55
#